data_AF-A0A348V6Q9-F1
#
_entry.id   AF-A0A348V6Q9-F1
#
_cell.length_a   1.000
_cell.length_b   1.000
_cell.length_c   1.000
_cell.angle_alpha   90.00
_cell.angle_beta   90.00
_cell.angle_gamma   90.00
#
_symmetry.space_group_name_H-M   'P 1'
#
loop_
_entity.id
_entity.type
_entity.pdbx_description
1 polymer ?
#
loop_
_entity_poly.entity_id
_entity_poly.type
_entity_poly.pdbx_seq_one_letter_code
_entity_poly.pdbx_strand_id
1 'polypeptide(L)'
;MLLISLLIPGRSLTDCLSVGAGFAYYSLSSILITEFRGAELGTVALLANIMREFSVLILGPWMVKYFGKLSPISAGGATTMDTTLPVITKYAGPEFVVIALFHGMIIDFSVPLWVSFFLSL
;
A
#
# COMPACT_ATOMS: atom_id res chain seq x y z
N MET A 1 -3.36 4.38 8.29
CA MET A 1 -4.83 4.19 8.35
C MET A 1 -5.42 4.34 9.74
N LEU A 2 -4.76 3.86 10.81
CA LEU A 2 -5.22 4.11 12.20
C LEU A 2 -5.45 5.60 12.53
N LEU A 3 -4.55 6.49 12.10
CA LEU A 3 -4.75 7.93 12.30
C LEU A 3 -5.87 8.51 11.41
N ILE A 4 -6.11 7.89 10.25
CA ILE A 4 -7.14 8.35 9.29
C ILE A 4 -8.53 7.94 9.79
N SER A 5 -8.68 6.81 10.47
CA SER A 5 -9.98 6.42 11.06
C SER A 5 -10.48 7.40 12.13
N LEU A 6 -9.58 8.16 12.77
CA LEU A 6 -9.95 9.23 13.70
C LEU A 6 -10.52 10.46 12.96
N LEU A 7 -10.21 10.62 11.68
CA LEU A 7 -10.59 11.75 10.84
C LEU A 7 -11.82 11.46 9.96
N ILE A 8 -12.20 10.18 9.79
CA ILE A 8 -13.36 9.76 8.99
C ILE A 8 -14.47 9.31 9.94
N PRO A 9 -15.34 10.24 10.41
CA PRO A 9 -16.48 9.87 11.21
C PRO A 9 -17.42 8.94 10.42
N GLY A 10 -17.86 7.85 11.05
CA GLY A 10 -18.81 6.89 10.47
C GLY A 10 -18.20 5.63 9.84
N ARG A 11 -16.87 5.46 9.86
CA ARG A 11 -16.21 4.20 9.47
C ARG A 11 -15.60 3.49 10.67
N SER A 12 -15.73 2.17 10.71
CA SER A 12 -15.12 1.38 11.77
C SER A 12 -13.60 1.40 11.65
N LEU A 13 -12.90 1.20 12.77
CA LEU A 13 -11.45 1.06 12.74
C LEU A 13 -11.01 -0.11 11.85
N THR A 14 -11.73 -1.23 11.89
CA THR A 14 -11.42 -2.44 11.11
C THR A 14 -11.58 -2.21 9.61
N ASP A 15 -12.55 -1.41 9.19
CA ASP A 15 -12.72 -0.98 7.79
C ASP A 15 -11.51 -0.15 7.31
N CYS A 16 -11.05 0.82 8.10
CA CYS A 16 -9.88 1.60 7.73
C CYS A 16 -8.59 0.78 7.73
N LEU A 17 -8.45 -0.17 8.66
CA LEU A 17 -7.28 -1.06 8.72
C LEU A 17 -7.25 -2.03 7.55
N SER A 18 -8.38 -2.61 7.15
CA SER A 18 -8.46 -3.50 5.98
C SER A 18 -8.09 -2.77 4.68
N VAL A 19 -8.55 -1.53 4.49
CA VAL A 19 -8.12 -0.66 3.37
C VAL A 19 -6.60 -0.45 3.38
N GLY A 20 -6.02 -0.18 4.55
CA GLY A 20 -4.59 0.05 4.71
C GLY A 20 -3.73 -1.18 4.46
N ALA A 21 -4.24 -2.35 4.85
CA ALA A 21 -3.62 -3.66 4.68
C ALA A 21 -3.56 -4.12 3.22
N GLY A 22 -4.20 -3.39 2.30
CA GLY A 22 -4.02 -3.62 0.87
C GLY A 22 -2.59 -3.34 0.38
N PHE A 23 -1.81 -2.53 1.10
CA PHE A 23 -0.39 -2.24 0.79
C PHE A 23 -0.06 -2.04 -0.71
N ALA A 24 -0.87 -1.24 -1.40
CA ALA A 24 -0.79 -1.00 -2.85
C ALA A 24 -1.17 -2.20 -3.76
N TYR A 25 -1.43 -3.40 -3.25
CA TYR A 25 -2.05 -4.50 -4.01
C TYR A 25 -3.56 -4.27 -4.15
N TYR A 26 -3.91 -3.19 -4.87
CA TYR A 26 -5.27 -2.68 -4.96
C TYR A 26 -6.23 -3.60 -5.72
N SER A 27 -5.74 -4.38 -6.69
CA SER A 27 -6.58 -5.28 -7.49
C SER A 27 -7.17 -6.42 -6.65
N LEU A 28 -6.35 -7.08 -5.85
CA LEU A 28 -6.82 -8.17 -4.97
C LEU A 28 -7.54 -7.64 -3.73
N SER A 29 -6.94 -6.68 -3.02
CA SER A 29 -7.50 -6.18 -1.76
C SER A 29 -8.88 -5.52 -1.93
N SER A 30 -9.11 -4.78 -3.03
CA SER A 30 -10.41 -4.14 -3.27
C SER A 30 -11.53 -5.15 -3.57
N ILE A 31 -11.22 -6.25 -4.26
CA ILE A 31 -12.19 -7.32 -4.52
C ILE A 31 -12.58 -7.99 -3.20
N LEU A 32 -11.60 -8.39 -2.38
CA LEU A 32 -11.86 -9.00 -1.08
C LEU A 32 -12.70 -8.08 -0.17
N ILE A 33 -12.38 -6.80 -0.11
CA ILE A 33 -13.14 -5.84 0.70
C ILE A 33 -14.55 -5.63 0.13
N THR A 34 -14.70 -5.61 -1.20
CA THR A 34 -16.02 -5.51 -1.85
C THR A 34 -16.92 -6.69 -1.47
N GLU A 35 -16.39 -7.91 -1.49
CA GLU A 35 -17.15 -9.11 -1.17
C GLU A 35 -17.62 -9.14 0.29
N PHE A 36 -16.82 -8.64 1.23
CA PHE A 36 -17.11 -8.69 2.67
C PHE A 36 -17.83 -7.47 3.24
N ARG A 37 -17.61 -6.28 2.66
CA ARG A 37 -18.08 -4.98 3.20
C ARG A 37 -18.80 -4.12 2.16
N GLY A 38 -18.97 -4.61 0.93
CA GLY A 38 -19.70 -3.95 -0.14
C GLY A 38 -18.85 -3.04 -1.03
N ALA A 39 -19.41 -2.71 -2.20
CA ALA A 39 -18.72 -1.99 -3.27
C ALA A 39 -18.22 -0.58 -2.89
N GLU A 40 -18.88 0.09 -1.95
CA GLU A 40 -18.47 1.43 -1.51
C GLU A 40 -17.08 1.37 -0.84
N LEU A 41 -16.89 0.49 0.15
CA LEU A 41 -15.61 0.36 0.85
C LEU A 41 -14.54 -0.25 -0.05
N GLY A 42 -14.90 -1.18 -0.93
CA GLY A 42 -14.00 -1.72 -1.95
C GLY A 42 -13.47 -0.64 -2.90
N THR A 43 -14.32 0.30 -3.31
CA THR A 43 -13.90 1.46 -4.13
C THR A 43 -12.94 2.36 -3.37
N VAL A 44 -13.21 2.62 -2.08
CA VAL A 44 -12.27 3.36 -1.22
C VAL A 44 -10.92 2.63 -1.12
N ALA A 45 -10.93 1.31 -0.97
CA ALA A 45 -9.71 0.50 -0.93
C ALA A 45 -8.88 0.59 -2.21
N LEU A 46 -9.55 0.49 -3.36
CA LEU A 46 -8.94 0.65 -4.68
C LEU A 46 -8.28 2.03 -4.81
N LEU A 47 -9.05 3.10 -4.59
CA LEU A 47 -8.56 4.46 -4.72
C LEU A 47 -7.44 4.79 -3.73
N ALA A 48 -7.57 4.38 -2.46
CA ALA A 48 -6.55 4.64 -1.46
C ALA A 48 -5.20 3.99 -1.81
N ASN A 49 -5.23 2.77 -2.33
CA ASN A 49 -4.01 2.03 -2.69
C ASN A 49 -3.43 2.47 -4.03
N ILE A 50 -4.26 2.88 -4.99
CA ILE A 50 -3.80 3.58 -6.21
C ILE A 50 -3.12 4.90 -5.82
N MET A 51 -3.76 5.73 -4.98
CA MET A 51 -3.18 7.01 -4.55
C MET A 51 -1.87 6.82 -3.78
N ARG A 52 -1.72 5.73 -3.02
CA ARG A 52 -0.45 5.34 -2.40
C ARG A 52 0.64 5.08 -3.45
N GLU A 53 0.35 4.26 -4.46
CA GLU A 53 1.29 3.97 -5.56
C GLU A 53 1.70 5.28 -6.28
N PHE A 54 0.71 6.09 -6.70
CA PHE A 54 0.95 7.38 -7.33
C PHE A 54 1.80 8.33 -6.47
N SER A 55 1.55 8.33 -5.16
CA SER A 55 2.35 9.14 -4.23
C SER A 55 3.82 8.72 -4.26
N VAL A 56 4.13 7.43 -4.31
CA VAL A 56 5.52 6.96 -4.40
C VAL A 56 6.13 7.30 -5.77
N LEU A 57 5.38 7.12 -6.85
CA LEU A 57 5.85 7.41 -8.21
C LEU A 57 6.22 8.89 -8.39
N ILE A 58 5.37 9.79 -7.91
CA ILE A 58 5.55 11.24 -8.03
C ILE A 58 6.53 11.71 -6.97
N LEU A 59 6.36 11.27 -5.71
CA LEU A 59 7.08 11.83 -4.58
C LEU A 59 8.44 11.18 -4.31
N GLY A 60 8.76 10.06 -4.95
CA GLY A 60 10.01 9.31 -4.81
C GLY A 60 11.28 10.14 -4.59
N PRO A 61 11.61 11.16 -5.41
CA PRO A 61 12.80 12.00 -5.19
C PRO A 61 12.76 12.77 -3.87
N TRP A 62 11.61 13.33 -3.49
CA TRP A 62 11.45 14.02 -2.21
C TRP A 62 11.46 13.06 -1.03
N MET A 63 10.89 11.86 -1.20
CA MET A 63 10.94 10.81 -0.19
C MET A 63 12.40 10.47 0.15
N VAL A 64 13.22 10.21 -0.88
CA VAL A 64 14.65 9.93 -0.68
C VAL A 64 15.38 11.11 -0.04
N LYS A 65 15.11 12.34 -0.50
CA LYS A 65 15.78 13.55 0.00
C LYS A 65 15.55 13.80 1.48
N TYR A 66 14.32 13.62 1.96
CA TYR A 66 13.95 14.00 3.33
C TYR A 66 13.85 12.82 4.31
N PHE A 67 13.60 11.61 3.80
CA PHE A 67 13.36 10.42 4.63
C PHE A 67 14.35 9.28 4.33
N GLY A 68 15.27 9.47 3.39
CA GLY A 68 16.34 8.52 3.07
C GLY A 68 15.96 7.49 2.01
N LYS A 69 16.97 6.73 1.56
CA LYS A 69 16.88 5.83 0.40
C LYS A 69 15.87 4.69 0.53
N LEU A 70 15.58 4.24 1.75
CA LEU A 70 14.60 3.16 2.01
C LEU A 70 13.14 3.64 1.99
N SER A 71 12.90 4.94 2.08
CA SER A 71 11.54 5.50 2.19
C SER A 71 10.58 5.17 1.03
N PRO A 72 10.95 5.22 -0.27
CA PRO A 72 10.05 4.81 -1.34
C PRO A 72 9.74 3.31 -1.30
N ILE A 73 10.66 2.48 -0.79
CA ILE A 73 10.44 1.04 -0.61
C ILE A 73 9.39 0.82 0.48
N SER A 74 9.57 1.42 1.65
CA SER A 74 8.60 1.28 2.75
C SER A 74 7.21 1.79 2.40
N ALA A 75 7.11 2.84 1.57
CA ALA A 75 5.83 3.41 1.18
C ALA A 75 5.14 2.67 0.03
N GLY A 76 5.90 2.08 -0.89
CA GLY A 76 5.39 1.43 -2.11
C GLY A 76 4.65 0.11 -1.86
N GLY A 77 4.90 -0.55 -0.73
CA GLY A 77 4.20 -1.82 -0.42
C GLY A 77 4.51 -2.92 -1.45
N ALA A 78 3.49 -3.61 -1.95
CA ALA A 78 3.65 -4.69 -2.93
C ALA A 78 4.29 -4.18 -4.23
N THR A 79 4.02 -2.93 -4.60
CA THR A 79 4.43 -2.35 -5.89
C THR A 79 5.93 -2.06 -6.02
N THR A 80 6.70 -2.31 -4.96
CA THR A 80 8.16 -2.10 -4.98
C THR A 80 8.89 -3.12 -5.83
N MET A 81 8.25 -4.23 -6.17
CA MET A 81 8.81 -5.24 -7.08
C MET A 81 8.53 -4.94 -8.56
N ASP A 82 7.58 -4.05 -8.88
CA ASP A 82 7.14 -3.79 -10.26
C ASP A 82 6.97 -2.28 -10.58
N THR A 83 5.82 -1.66 -10.33
CA THR A 83 5.47 -0.33 -10.85
C THR A 83 6.32 0.78 -10.24
N THR A 84 6.68 0.67 -8.96
CA THR A 84 7.53 1.66 -8.28
C THR A 84 9.02 1.32 -8.33
N LEU A 85 9.39 0.13 -8.83
CA LEU A 85 10.78 -0.31 -8.92
C LEU A 85 11.67 0.63 -9.77
N PRO A 86 11.24 1.18 -10.92
CA PRO A 86 12.04 2.12 -11.69
C PRO A 86 12.34 3.42 -10.90
N VAL A 87 11.38 3.89 -10.11
CA VAL A 87 11.54 5.09 -9.25
C VAL A 87 12.53 4.81 -8.12
N ILE A 88 12.44 3.65 -7.49
CA ILE A 88 13.41 3.21 -6.46
C ILE A 88 14.81 3.10 -7.07
N THR A 89 14.95 2.42 -8.21
CA THR A 89 16.23 2.25 -8.90
C THR A 89 16.87 3.59 -9.25
N LYS A 90 16.05 4.54 -9.74
CA LYS A 90 16.52 5.86 -10.16
C LYS A 90 16.93 6.76 -8.99
N TYR A 91 16.15 6.78 -7.90
CA TYR A 91 16.35 7.76 -6.82
C TYR A 91 16.99 7.18 -5.56
N ALA A 92 16.71 5.93 -5.20
CA ALA A 92 17.37 5.27 -4.06
C ALA A 92 18.72 4.66 -4.46
N GLY A 93 18.81 4.16 -5.70
CA GLY A 93 20.02 3.59 -6.29
C GLY A 93 19.85 2.11 -6.67
N PRO A 94 20.65 1.62 -7.63
CA PRO A 94 20.56 0.24 -8.12
C PRO A 94 20.87 -0.81 -7.03
N GLU A 95 21.63 -0.44 -6.00
CA GLU A 95 21.94 -1.31 -4.86
C GLU A 95 20.70 -1.70 -4.03
N PHE A 96 19.60 -0.95 -4.15
CA PHE A 96 18.35 -1.21 -3.45
C PHE A 96 17.35 -2.08 -4.23
N VAL A 97 17.64 -2.43 -5.47
CA VAL A 97 16.74 -3.22 -6.34
C VAL A 97 16.38 -4.55 -5.71
N VAL A 98 17.39 -5.29 -5.22
CA VAL A 98 17.17 -6.61 -4.59
C VAL A 98 16.29 -6.47 -3.35
N ILE A 99 16.53 -5.45 -2.53
CA ILE A 99 15.73 -5.16 -1.33
C ILE A 99 14.28 -4.87 -1.72
N ALA A 100 14.05 -4.05 -2.76
CA ALA A 100 12.73 -3.67 -3.23
C ALA A 100 11.93 -4.87 -3.79
N LEU A 101 12.59 -5.78 -4.51
CA LEU A 101 11.99 -7.01 -5.02
C LEU A 101 11.54 -7.92 -3.87
N PHE A 102 12.43 -8.21 -2.91
CA PHE A 102 12.09 -9.04 -1.75
C PHE A 102 11.00 -8.40 -0.88
N HIS A 103 11.09 -7.10 -0.65
CA HIS A 103 10.06 -6.36 0.08
C HIS A 103 8.69 -6.49 -0.61
N GLY A 104 8.62 -6.22 -1.91
CA GLY A 104 7.37 -6.26 -2.67
C GLY A 104 6.75 -7.66 -2.63
N MET A 105 7.56 -8.69 -2.85
CA MET A 105 7.14 -10.09 -2.80
C MET A 105 6.58 -10.50 -1.42
N ILE A 106 7.29 -10.16 -0.33
CA ILE A 106 6.84 -10.49 1.03
C ILE A 106 5.51 -9.78 1.34
N ILE A 107 5.40 -8.50 0.96
CA ILE A 107 4.18 -7.73 1.17
C ILE A 107 3.03 -8.31 0.35
N ASP A 108 3.25 -8.64 -0.92
CA ASP A 108 2.26 -9.22 -1.83
C ASP A 108 1.61 -10.47 -1.24
N PHE A 109 2.41 -11.41 -0.74
CA PHE A 109 1.92 -12.62 -0.05
C PHE A 109 1.20 -12.33 1.27
N SER A 110 1.53 -11.23 1.94
CA SER A 110 0.94 -10.86 3.23
C SER A 110 -0.44 -10.20 3.11
N VAL A 111 -0.73 -9.54 1.97
CA VAL A 111 -1.96 -8.76 1.77
C VAL A 111 -3.23 -9.60 2.02
N PRO A 112 -3.41 -10.79 1.43
CA PRO A 112 -4.63 -11.58 1.64
C PRO A 112 -4.84 -11.93 3.12
N LEU A 113 -3.74 -12.22 3.84
CA LEU A 113 -3.79 -12.56 5.26
C LEU A 113 -4.23 -11.36 6.10
N TRP A 114 -3.60 -10.20 5.92
CA TRP A 114 -3.91 -9.01 6.72
C TRP A 114 -5.28 -8.42 6.40
N VAL A 115 -5.65 -8.35 5.12
CA VAL A 115 -6.97 -7.87 4.70
C VAL A 115 -8.07 -8.76 5.29
N SER A 116 -7.94 -10.09 5.14
CA SER A 116 -8.93 -11.04 5.67
C SER A 116 -9.02 -10.99 7.20
N PHE A 117 -7.88 -10.85 7.89
CA PHE A 117 -7.84 -10.70 9.34
C PHE A 117 -8.60 -9.46 9.83
N PHE A 118 -8.43 -8.31 9.19
CA PHE A 118 -9.17 -7.11 9.60
C PHE A 118 -10.65 -7.15 9.21
N LEU A 119 -11.01 -7.85 8.13
CA LEU A 119 -12.40 -8.05 7.73
C LEU A 119 -13.16 -9.03 8.64
N SER A 120 -12.47 -9.94 9.31
CA SER A 120 -13.08 -10.89 10.27
C SER A 120 -13.31 -10.30 11.66
N LEU A 121 -12.72 -9.13 11.95
CA LEU A 121 -12.94 -8.34 13.17
C LEU A 121 -14.11 -7.36 13.02
#